data_AF-A0AAJ0L6L8-F1
#
_entry.id   AF-A0AAJ0L6L8-F1
#
_cell.length_a   1.000
_cell.length_b   1.000
_cell.length_c   1.000
_cell.angle_alpha   90.00
_cell.angle_beta   90.00
_cell.angle_gamma   90.00
#
_symmetry.space_group_name_H-M   'P 1'
#
loop_
_entity.id
_entity.type
_entity.pdbx_description
1 polymer ?
#
loop_
_entity_poly.entity_id
_entity_poly.type
_entity_poly.pdbx_seq_one_letter_code
_entity_poly.pdbx_strand_id
1 'polypeptide(L)'
;MLLAPALTLAPASPAAARQRSAQKTGFTLPPGSGRTILLVRPSIRVGARSTGGMFEPNGDWTDQARRNIEAALAAQQQALGNRVIPAPVADGDAARLVADYAALFAAVSQSVIRYQFFAGDRLPTKKLATEAGRFDWTLGPGIARLPGARDADYALFLSTSDAYGSTGRKLLQIVAMLGPGIPLSAGEHAGYAGLVDLRTGDLLWLNADRAMGGDLRTPEGAATRVRQLLADFPGSTPAPR
;
A
#
# COMPACT_ATOMS: atom_id res chain seq x y z
N MET A 1 -41.73 -14.63 -39.81
CA MET A 1 -40.46 -14.09 -39.30
C MET A 1 -40.72 -13.40 -37.97
N LEU A 2 -40.43 -14.07 -36.85
CA LEU A 2 -40.48 -13.49 -35.51
C LEU A 2 -39.04 -13.20 -35.07
N LEU A 3 -38.70 -11.92 -34.87
CA LEU A 3 -37.42 -11.50 -34.31
C LEU A 3 -37.44 -11.72 -32.79
N ALA A 4 -36.46 -12.46 -32.27
CA ALA A 4 -36.18 -12.54 -30.84
C ALA A 4 -35.31 -11.34 -30.40
N PRO A 5 -35.59 -10.70 -29.24
CA PRO A 5 -34.73 -9.64 -28.73
C PRO A 5 -33.48 -10.25 -28.08
N ALA A 6 -32.31 -9.87 -28.59
CA ALA A 6 -31.02 -10.19 -27.98
C ALA A 6 -30.86 -9.36 -26.70
N LEU A 7 -30.85 -10.04 -25.56
CA LEU A 7 -30.53 -9.43 -24.26
C LEU A 7 -29.03 -9.13 -24.21
N THR A 8 -28.66 -7.88 -24.45
CA THR A 8 -27.28 -7.40 -24.33
C THR A 8 -26.90 -7.33 -22.85
N LEU A 9 -26.10 -8.31 -22.40
CA LEU A 9 -25.47 -8.29 -21.08
C LEU A 9 -24.41 -7.19 -21.07
N ALA A 10 -24.73 -6.04 -20.48
CA ALA A 10 -23.73 -5.00 -20.24
C ALA A 10 -22.63 -5.55 -19.31
N PRO A 11 -21.33 -5.40 -19.64
CA PRO A 11 -20.28 -5.79 -18.71
C PRO A 11 -20.37 -4.89 -17.47
N ALA A 12 -20.64 -5.50 -16.32
CA ALA A 12 -20.52 -4.84 -15.03
C ALA A 12 -19.06 -4.45 -14.82
N SER A 13 -18.74 -3.16 -14.85
CA SER A 13 -17.41 -2.64 -14.51
C SER A 13 -17.10 -2.90 -13.03
N PRO A 14 -16.12 -3.75 -12.65
CA PRO A 14 -15.78 -3.94 -11.25
C PRO A 14 -14.37 -3.42 -11.00
N ALA A 15 -14.19 -2.12 -10.71
CA ALA A 15 -12.86 -1.65 -10.30
C ALA A 15 -12.80 -0.35 -9.47
N ALA A 16 -13.87 0.44 -9.37
CA ALA A 16 -13.78 1.79 -8.78
C ALA A 16 -13.85 1.86 -7.23
N ALA A 17 -13.71 0.75 -6.50
CA ALA A 17 -13.95 0.74 -5.04
C ALA A 17 -12.82 0.16 -4.15
N ARG A 18 -11.64 -0.16 -4.69
CA ARG A 18 -10.59 -0.91 -3.95
C ARG A 18 -9.42 -0.07 -3.45
N GLN A 19 -8.94 0.87 -4.26
CA GLN A 19 -7.93 1.85 -3.88
C GLN A 19 -8.58 3.06 -3.21
N ARG A 20 -7.98 3.53 -2.11
CA ARG A 20 -8.39 4.73 -1.39
C ARG A 20 -7.15 5.51 -0.96
N SER A 21 -7.19 6.81 -1.16
CA SER A 21 -6.14 7.75 -0.75
C SER A 21 -6.73 8.87 0.10
N ALA A 22 -5.97 9.38 1.04
CA ALA A 22 -6.30 10.58 1.81
C ALA A 22 -5.05 11.38 2.14
N GLN A 23 -5.27 12.68 2.32
CA GLN A 23 -4.24 13.66 2.63
C GLN A 23 -4.72 14.58 3.75
N LYS A 24 -3.79 15.03 4.60
CA LYS A 24 -4.06 16.00 5.66
C LYS A 24 -4.51 17.32 5.03
N THR A 25 -5.59 17.89 5.56
CA THR A 25 -6.15 19.15 5.06
C THR A 25 -5.11 20.26 5.12
N GLY A 26 -4.93 21.00 4.01
CA GLY A 26 -3.98 22.10 3.91
C GLY A 26 -2.51 21.69 3.71
N PHE A 27 -2.19 20.39 3.78
CA PHE A 27 -0.86 19.91 3.39
C PHE A 27 -0.71 20.00 1.87
N THR A 28 0.44 20.48 1.41
CA THR A 28 0.88 20.38 0.01
C THR A 28 2.37 20.08 -0.03
N LEU A 29 2.79 19.28 -1.00
CA LEU A 29 4.20 19.05 -1.30
C LEU A 29 4.42 19.31 -2.79
N PRO A 30 4.82 20.53 -3.18
CA PRO A 30 5.09 20.82 -4.59
C PRO A 30 6.28 19.98 -5.12
N PRO A 31 6.26 19.56 -6.39
CA PRO A 31 7.48 19.08 -7.06
C PRO A 31 8.56 20.17 -7.03
N GLY A 32 9.81 19.79 -6.80
CA GLY A 32 10.95 20.71 -6.77
C GLY A 32 11.00 21.62 -5.54
N SER A 33 10.28 21.31 -4.47
CA SER A 33 10.21 22.16 -3.26
C SER A 33 11.51 22.22 -2.43
N GLY A 34 12.53 21.44 -2.80
CA GLY A 34 13.79 21.30 -2.04
C GLY A 34 13.68 20.41 -0.80
N ARG A 35 12.48 19.86 -0.52
CA ARG A 35 12.25 18.95 0.59
C ARG A 35 12.89 17.58 0.35
N THR A 36 13.28 16.95 1.45
CA THR A 36 13.91 15.63 1.44
C THR A 36 13.01 14.59 2.11
N ILE A 37 12.83 13.45 1.44
CA ILE A 37 12.01 12.33 1.88
C ILE A 37 12.95 11.16 2.25
N LEU A 38 12.89 10.73 3.50
CA LEU A 38 13.54 9.53 3.98
C LEU A 38 12.70 8.31 3.59
N LEU A 39 13.22 7.48 2.69
CA LEU A 39 12.60 6.21 2.34
C LEU A 39 12.97 5.16 3.39
N VAL A 40 12.02 4.83 4.26
CA VAL A 40 12.18 3.74 5.23
C VAL A 40 12.09 2.41 4.47
N ARG A 41 12.91 1.43 4.86
CA ARG A 41 12.93 0.11 4.21
C ARG A 41 11.50 -0.45 4.12
N PRO A 42 11.00 -0.77 2.91
CA PRO A 42 9.66 -1.30 2.74
C PRO A 42 9.43 -2.61 3.50
N SER A 43 8.25 -2.77 4.07
CA SER A 43 7.79 -4.05 4.63
C SER A 43 7.16 -4.89 3.51
N ILE A 44 7.75 -6.06 3.24
CA ILE A 44 7.35 -6.92 2.12
C ILE A 44 7.13 -8.33 2.66
N ARG A 45 5.95 -8.89 2.38
CA ARG A 45 5.60 -10.26 2.73
C ARG A 45 5.02 -10.96 1.52
N VAL A 46 5.60 -12.08 1.12
CA VAL A 46 5.09 -12.90 0.03
C VAL A 46 4.93 -14.34 0.47
N GLY A 47 3.84 -14.97 0.06
CA GLY A 47 3.53 -16.33 0.48
C GLY A 47 2.60 -17.07 -0.47
N ALA A 48 2.31 -18.31 -0.11
CA ALA A 48 1.24 -19.08 -0.70
C ALA A 48 -0.05 -18.90 0.11
N ARG A 49 -1.19 -19.10 -0.56
CA ARG A 49 -2.49 -19.24 0.10
C ARG A 49 -2.94 -20.69 0.00
N SER A 50 -3.05 -21.33 1.16
CA SER A 50 -3.42 -22.73 1.27
C SER A 50 -4.88 -22.98 0.85
N THR A 51 -5.24 -24.26 0.69
CA THR A 51 -6.62 -24.66 0.38
C THR A 51 -7.58 -24.20 1.48
N GLY A 52 -7.14 -24.23 2.75
CA GLY A 52 -7.88 -23.70 3.91
C GLY A 52 -7.91 -22.17 4.00
N GLY A 53 -7.31 -21.45 3.04
CA GLY A 53 -7.32 -20.00 2.98
C GLY A 53 -6.26 -19.32 3.86
N MET A 54 -5.41 -20.09 4.52
CA MET A 54 -4.33 -19.60 5.39
C MET A 54 -3.14 -19.07 4.58
N PHE A 55 -2.49 -18.05 5.11
CA PHE A 55 -1.24 -17.52 4.57
C PHE A 55 -0.05 -18.40 4.99
N GLU A 56 0.73 -18.85 4.01
CA GLU A 56 1.94 -19.65 4.19
C GLU A 56 3.15 -18.82 3.71
N PRO A 57 4.01 -18.32 4.62
CA PRO A 57 5.16 -17.50 4.24
C PRO A 57 6.12 -18.23 3.31
N ASN A 58 6.69 -17.52 2.33
CA ASN A 58 7.73 -18.04 1.45
C ASN A 58 8.94 -17.09 1.42
N GLY A 59 10.09 -17.56 1.91
CA GLY A 59 11.33 -16.78 2.03
C GLY A 59 11.89 -16.36 0.67
N ASP A 60 12.05 -17.32 -0.25
CA ASP A 60 12.60 -17.05 -1.59
C ASP A 60 11.76 -16.04 -2.38
N TRP A 61 10.44 -16.17 -2.32
CA TRP A 61 9.52 -15.23 -2.95
C TRP A 61 9.57 -13.86 -2.30
N THR A 62 9.71 -13.81 -0.97
CA THR A 62 9.85 -12.54 -0.24
C THR A 62 11.16 -11.84 -0.59
N ASP A 63 12.26 -12.57 -0.69
CA ASP A 63 13.56 -12.02 -1.07
C ASP A 63 13.60 -11.57 -2.54
N GLN A 64 12.99 -12.34 -3.43
CA GLN A 64 12.82 -11.94 -4.84
C GLN A 64 11.96 -10.68 -4.95
N ALA A 65 10.84 -10.61 -4.24
CA ALA A 65 9.99 -9.44 -4.19
C ALA A 65 10.71 -8.22 -3.61
N ARG A 66 11.54 -8.40 -2.59
CA ARG A 66 12.35 -7.31 -2.03
C ARG A 66 13.26 -6.70 -3.08
N ARG A 67 14.04 -7.52 -3.80
CA ARG A 67 14.93 -7.05 -4.87
C ARG A 67 14.16 -6.31 -5.98
N ASN A 68 13.04 -6.87 -6.42
CA ASN A 68 12.25 -6.28 -7.49
C ASN A 68 11.60 -4.94 -7.07
N ILE A 69 11.08 -4.85 -5.84
CA ILE A 69 10.49 -3.62 -5.30
C ILE A 69 11.56 -2.55 -5.07
N GLU A 70 12.74 -2.91 -4.57
CA GLU A 70 13.86 -1.97 -4.40
C GLU A 70 14.30 -1.39 -5.76
N ALA A 71 14.44 -2.22 -6.78
CA ALA A 71 14.75 -1.77 -8.15
C ALA A 71 13.65 -0.86 -8.73
N ALA A 72 12.38 -1.23 -8.53
CA ALA A 72 11.24 -0.43 -8.98
C ALA A 72 11.13 0.92 -8.27
N LEU A 73 11.43 0.97 -6.96
CA LEU A 73 11.45 2.22 -6.19
C LEU A 73 12.59 3.13 -6.63
N ALA A 74 13.77 2.58 -6.88
CA ALA A 74 14.89 3.35 -7.42
C ALA A 74 14.53 3.97 -8.78
N ALA A 75 13.88 3.21 -9.67
CA ALA A 75 13.43 3.71 -10.97
C ALA A 75 12.33 4.78 -10.87
N GLN A 76 11.44 4.68 -9.87
CA GLN A 76 10.37 5.65 -9.64
C GLN A 76 10.79 6.87 -8.80
N GLN A 77 12.01 6.88 -8.27
CA GLN A 77 12.47 7.92 -7.35
C GLN A 77 12.38 9.32 -7.96
N GLN A 78 12.71 9.48 -9.24
CA GLN A 78 12.64 10.75 -9.96
C GLN A 78 11.19 11.24 -10.15
N ALA A 79 10.21 10.33 -10.22
CA ALA A 79 8.81 10.69 -10.40
C ALA A 79 8.17 11.30 -9.15
N LEU A 80 8.77 11.13 -7.97
CA LEU A 80 8.31 11.71 -6.70
C LEU A 80 8.54 13.23 -6.59
N GLY A 81 9.27 13.82 -7.55
CA GLY A 81 9.45 15.26 -7.70
C GLY A 81 10.28 15.95 -6.61
N ASN A 82 10.72 15.25 -5.56
CA ASN A 82 11.52 15.78 -4.46
C ASN A 82 12.71 14.85 -4.17
N ARG A 83 13.69 15.32 -3.39
CA ARG A 83 14.87 14.52 -3.08
C ARG A 83 14.47 13.34 -2.19
N VAL A 84 14.85 12.14 -2.56
CA VAL A 84 14.59 10.94 -1.75
C VAL A 84 15.92 10.31 -1.36
N ILE A 85 16.09 10.05 -0.07
CA ILE A 85 17.27 9.38 0.47
C ILE A 85 16.84 8.08 1.16
N PRO A 86 17.56 6.97 0.96
CA PRO A 86 17.27 5.74 1.70
C PRO A 86 17.60 5.93 3.17
N ALA A 87 16.79 5.35 4.06
CA ALA A 87 17.16 5.26 5.47
C ALA A 87 18.46 4.45 5.61
N PRO A 88 19.41 4.91 6.43
CA PRO A 88 20.65 4.19 6.64
C PRO A 88 20.37 2.83 7.29
N VAL A 89 21.25 1.86 7.03
CA VAL A 89 21.23 0.59 7.75
C VAL A 89 21.51 0.90 9.22
N ALA A 90 20.66 0.36 10.09
CA ALA A 90 20.71 0.58 11.52
C ALA A 90 20.90 -0.75 12.24
N ASP A 91 21.61 -0.72 13.37
CA ASP A 91 21.89 -1.87 14.23
C ASP A 91 21.46 -1.59 15.67
N GLY A 92 21.32 -2.64 16.48
CA GLY A 92 20.99 -2.55 17.91
C GLY A 92 19.70 -1.76 18.18
N ASP A 93 19.76 -0.80 19.10
CA ASP A 93 18.62 0.02 19.49
C ASP A 93 18.04 0.85 18.34
N ALA A 94 18.88 1.30 17.41
CA ALA A 94 18.44 2.05 16.25
C ALA A 94 17.63 1.16 15.29
N ALA A 95 18.05 -0.10 15.09
CA ALA A 95 17.29 -1.08 14.33
C ALA A 95 15.93 -1.39 14.97
N ARG A 96 15.92 -1.54 16.30
CA ARG A 96 14.68 -1.74 17.08
C ARG A 96 13.72 -0.57 16.90
N LEU A 97 14.22 0.66 16.98
CA LEU A 97 13.41 1.87 16.78
C LEU A 97 12.78 1.92 15.37
N VAL A 98 13.54 1.57 14.33
CA VAL A 98 13.02 1.47 12.96
C VAL A 98 11.90 0.42 12.87
N ALA A 99 12.08 -0.74 13.49
CA ALA A 99 11.07 -1.80 13.53
C ALA A 99 9.81 -1.36 14.29
N ASP A 100 9.96 -0.70 15.44
CA ASP A 100 8.86 -0.17 16.25
C ASP A 100 8.02 0.85 15.45
N TYR A 101 8.68 1.79 14.76
CA TYR A 101 7.98 2.76 13.92
C TYR A 101 7.36 2.15 12.67
N ALA A 102 7.97 1.12 12.07
CA ALA A 102 7.36 0.38 10.98
C ALA A 102 6.09 -0.36 11.44
N ALA A 103 6.12 -0.97 12.63
CA ALA A 103 4.95 -1.61 13.25
C ALA A 103 3.87 -0.60 13.64
N LEU A 104 4.26 0.55 14.19
CA LEU A 104 3.34 1.63 14.53
C LEU A 104 2.68 2.21 13.27
N PHE A 105 3.45 2.44 12.20
CA PHE A 105 2.94 2.87 10.91
C PHE A 105 1.91 1.87 10.37
N ALA A 106 2.20 0.57 10.45
CA ALA A 106 1.27 -0.49 10.03
C ALA A 106 -0.04 -0.44 10.82
N ALA A 107 0.03 -0.33 12.16
CA ALA A 107 -1.14 -0.26 13.02
C ALA A 107 -2.00 1.00 12.77
N VAL A 108 -1.37 2.17 12.62
CA VAL A 108 -2.05 3.43 12.28
C VAL A 108 -2.71 3.33 10.91
N SER A 109 -1.98 2.84 9.89
CA SER A 109 -2.50 2.67 8.53
C SER A 109 -3.69 1.72 8.48
N GLN A 110 -3.61 0.58 9.18
CA GLN A 110 -4.75 -0.34 9.28
C GLN A 110 -5.96 0.30 9.96
N SER A 111 -5.74 1.15 10.96
CA SER A 111 -6.80 1.92 11.62
C SER A 111 -7.44 2.93 10.66
N VAL A 112 -6.65 3.68 9.88
CA VAL A 112 -7.15 4.58 8.83
C VAL A 112 -7.98 3.81 7.81
N ILE A 113 -7.42 2.71 7.30
CA ILE A 113 -8.08 1.84 6.33
C ILE A 113 -9.43 1.39 6.90
N ARG A 114 -9.46 0.83 8.12
CA ARG A 114 -10.67 0.29 8.74
C ARG A 114 -11.71 1.35 9.05
N TYR A 115 -11.30 2.47 9.64
CA TYR A 115 -12.20 3.42 10.27
C TYR A 115 -12.46 4.69 9.44
N GLN A 116 -11.69 4.95 8.39
CA GLN A 116 -11.84 6.13 7.54
C GLN A 116 -12.17 5.76 6.09
N PHE A 117 -11.43 4.82 5.50
CA PHE A 117 -11.57 4.46 4.07
C PHE A 117 -12.78 3.58 3.76
N PHE A 118 -13.21 2.73 4.70
CA PHE A 118 -14.34 1.83 4.52
C PHE A 118 -15.45 2.12 5.55
N ALA A 119 -16.64 2.47 5.06
CA ALA A 119 -17.71 3.08 5.87
C ALA A 119 -18.37 2.15 6.91
N GLY A 120 -18.22 0.82 6.79
CA GLY A 120 -18.94 -0.15 7.62
C GLY A 120 -18.49 -0.22 9.09
N ASP A 121 -17.22 0.06 9.39
CA ASP A 121 -16.62 -0.15 10.72
C ASP A 121 -16.39 1.15 11.52
N ARG A 122 -16.93 2.30 11.09
CA ARG A 122 -16.59 3.63 11.64
C ARG A 122 -16.88 3.75 13.15
N LEU A 123 -15.85 4.06 13.95
CA LEU A 123 -16.01 4.41 15.37
C LEU A 123 -16.78 5.74 15.52
N PRO A 124 -17.69 5.92 16.49
CA PRO A 124 -18.49 7.14 16.64
C PRO A 124 -17.68 8.45 16.71
N THR A 125 -16.55 8.45 17.42
CA THR A 125 -15.67 9.63 17.55
C THR A 125 -14.89 9.95 16.26
N LYS A 126 -14.58 8.93 15.45
CA LYS A 126 -13.92 9.08 14.13
C LYS A 126 -14.92 9.30 13.00
N LYS A 127 -16.19 8.91 13.18
CA LYS A 127 -17.29 9.21 12.26
C LYS A 127 -17.44 10.71 12.10
N LEU A 128 -17.48 11.47 13.19
CA LEU A 128 -17.57 12.93 13.15
C LEU A 128 -16.34 13.58 12.48
N ALA A 129 -15.13 13.09 12.75
CA ALA A 129 -13.91 13.58 12.11
C ALA A 129 -13.85 13.24 10.61
N THR A 130 -14.34 12.06 10.23
CA THR A 130 -14.40 11.61 8.83
C THR A 130 -15.51 12.34 8.05
N GLU A 131 -16.67 12.56 8.67
CA GLU A 131 -17.78 13.36 8.14
C GLU A 131 -17.40 14.85 8.02
N ALA A 132 -16.53 15.33 8.92
CA ALA A 132 -15.89 16.65 8.82
C ALA A 132 -14.66 16.67 7.87
N GLY A 133 -14.36 15.56 7.18
CA GLY A 133 -13.26 15.48 6.21
C GLY A 133 -11.84 15.59 6.78
N ARG A 134 -11.66 15.46 8.10
CA ARG A 134 -10.36 15.61 8.76
C ARG A 134 -9.53 14.33 8.70
N PHE A 135 -8.33 14.44 8.17
CA PHE A 135 -7.32 13.38 8.18
C PHE A 135 -6.26 13.68 9.25
N ASP A 136 -6.58 13.34 10.49
CA ASP A 136 -5.74 13.61 11.67
C ASP A 136 -5.30 12.30 12.32
N TRP A 137 -4.13 11.83 11.88
CA TRP A 137 -3.44 10.65 12.39
C TRP A 137 -1.97 10.99 12.59
N THR A 138 -1.33 10.35 13.56
CA THR A 138 0.06 10.64 13.91
C THR A 138 0.74 9.39 14.44
N LEU A 139 2.04 9.27 14.17
CA LEU A 139 2.96 8.30 14.77
C LEU A 139 3.66 8.91 15.98
N GLY A 140 3.38 10.18 16.29
CA GLY A 140 3.97 10.94 17.38
C GLY A 140 5.37 11.49 17.05
N PRO A 141 5.80 12.54 17.78
CA PRO A 141 7.02 13.29 17.46
C PRO A 141 8.31 12.50 17.66
N GLY A 142 8.25 11.32 18.30
CA GLY A 142 9.42 10.46 18.48
C GLY A 142 10.01 9.93 17.17
N ILE A 143 9.29 10.04 16.04
CA ILE A 143 9.77 9.62 14.73
C ILE A 143 11.01 10.40 14.28
N ALA A 144 11.21 11.62 14.81
CA ALA A 144 12.40 12.44 14.60
C ALA A 144 13.71 11.76 15.04
N ARG A 145 13.62 10.68 15.86
CA ARG A 145 14.76 9.89 16.31
C ARG A 145 15.15 8.78 15.32
N LEU A 146 14.39 8.55 14.25
CA LEU A 146 14.76 7.56 13.26
C LEU A 146 16.14 7.87 12.67
N PRO A 147 16.97 6.85 12.40
CA PRO A 147 18.21 7.02 11.66
C PRO A 147 17.97 7.72 10.32
N GLY A 148 18.76 8.76 10.03
CA GLY A 148 18.60 9.59 8.82
C GLY A 148 17.48 10.63 8.87
N ALA A 149 16.66 10.67 9.94
CA ALA A 149 15.58 11.66 10.05
C ALA A 149 16.07 13.11 10.15
N ARG A 150 17.31 13.34 10.61
CA ARG A 150 17.91 14.67 10.69
C ARG A 150 18.21 15.29 9.32
N ASP A 151 18.33 14.46 8.30
CA ASP A 151 18.69 14.87 6.93
C ASP A 151 17.45 14.93 6.01
N ALA A 152 16.25 14.76 6.58
CA ALA A 152 14.99 14.69 5.86
C ALA A 152 13.86 15.46 6.55
N ASP A 153 12.89 15.90 5.75
CA ASP A 153 11.67 16.57 6.23
C ASP A 153 10.53 15.58 6.48
N TYR A 154 10.46 14.52 5.67
CA TYR A 154 9.39 13.54 5.69
C TYR A 154 9.93 12.12 5.69
N ALA A 155 9.18 11.17 6.23
CA ALA A 155 9.42 9.75 6.10
C ALA A 155 8.36 9.11 5.22
N LEU A 156 8.80 8.34 4.22
CA LEU A 156 7.95 7.54 3.36
C LEU A 156 8.04 6.07 3.79
N PHE A 157 6.90 5.52 4.18
CA PHE A 157 6.74 4.11 4.50
C PHE A 157 5.95 3.41 3.40
N LEU A 158 6.35 2.17 3.09
CA LEU A 158 5.61 1.29 2.19
C LEU A 158 5.46 -0.08 2.82
N SER A 159 4.28 -0.65 2.68
CA SER A 159 3.98 -2.03 3.06
C SER A 159 3.23 -2.71 1.93
N THR A 160 3.64 -3.93 1.59
CA THR A 160 2.95 -4.76 0.59
C THR A 160 2.96 -6.22 1.02
N SER A 161 1.81 -6.86 0.86
CA SER A 161 1.58 -8.27 1.16
C SER A 161 0.97 -8.94 -0.06
N ASP A 162 1.50 -10.10 -0.44
CA ASP A 162 1.02 -10.87 -1.58
C ASP A 162 0.95 -12.37 -1.28
N ALA A 163 -0.17 -13.00 -1.65
CA ALA A 163 -0.40 -14.42 -1.47
C ALA A 163 -0.96 -15.07 -2.75
N TYR A 164 -0.19 -16.00 -3.32
CA TYR A 164 -0.56 -16.74 -4.53
C TYR A 164 -1.22 -18.08 -4.17
N GLY A 165 -2.35 -18.39 -4.83
CA GLY A 165 -3.04 -19.66 -4.59
C GLY A 165 -2.16 -20.87 -4.88
N SER A 166 -2.14 -21.84 -3.97
CA SER A 166 -1.46 -23.12 -4.19
C SER A 166 -2.00 -23.86 -5.42
N THR A 167 -1.23 -24.80 -5.97
CA THR A 167 -1.68 -25.64 -7.10
C THR A 167 -3.00 -26.34 -6.79
N GLY A 168 -3.16 -26.89 -5.57
CA GLY A 168 -4.42 -27.50 -5.12
C GLY A 168 -5.59 -26.51 -5.05
N ARG A 169 -5.36 -25.27 -4.64
CA ARG A 169 -6.40 -24.22 -4.62
C ARG A 169 -6.80 -23.77 -6.03
N LYS A 170 -5.86 -23.67 -6.97
CA LYS A 170 -6.16 -23.36 -8.38
C LYS A 170 -7.06 -24.42 -9.00
N LEU A 171 -6.77 -25.70 -8.74
CA LEU A 171 -7.64 -26.81 -9.16
C LEU A 171 -9.02 -26.74 -8.48
N LEU A 172 -9.08 -26.45 -7.18
CA LEU A 172 -10.35 -26.26 -6.47
C LEU A 172 -11.16 -25.09 -7.03
N GLN A 173 -10.52 -23.98 -7.42
CA GLN A 173 -11.20 -22.85 -8.09
C GLN A 173 -11.81 -23.28 -9.42
N ILE A 174 -11.07 -24.05 -10.23
CA ILE A 174 -11.59 -24.61 -11.49
C ILE A 174 -12.80 -25.51 -11.23
N VAL A 175 -12.72 -26.43 -10.26
CA VAL A 175 -13.83 -27.32 -9.88
C VAL A 175 -15.03 -26.52 -9.35
N ALA A 176 -14.81 -25.52 -8.50
CA ALA A 176 -15.85 -24.68 -7.92
C ALA A 176 -16.57 -23.82 -8.98
N MET A 177 -15.88 -23.39 -10.04
CA MET A 177 -16.48 -22.71 -11.19
C MET A 177 -17.39 -23.63 -12.02
N LEU A 178 -17.13 -24.94 -12.01
CA LEU A 178 -17.92 -25.95 -12.74
C LEU A 178 -19.04 -26.56 -11.87
N GLY A 179 -18.98 -26.39 -10.55
CA GLY A 179 -19.97 -26.85 -9.58
C GLY A 179 -20.88 -25.74 -9.05
N PRO A 180 -21.65 -25.98 -7.98
CA PRO A 180 -22.64 -25.03 -7.42
C PRO A 180 -22.04 -23.77 -6.74
N GLY A 181 -20.84 -23.31 -7.16
CA GLY A 181 -20.37 -21.96 -6.90
C GLY A 181 -20.10 -21.63 -5.42
N ILE A 182 -19.12 -22.31 -4.80
CA ILE A 182 -18.62 -21.85 -3.49
C ILE A 182 -17.74 -20.61 -3.73
N PRO A 183 -18.08 -19.43 -3.17
CA PRO A 183 -17.26 -18.24 -3.33
C PRO A 183 -15.92 -18.42 -2.60
N LEU A 184 -14.85 -18.60 -3.37
CA LEU A 184 -13.49 -18.67 -2.84
C LEU A 184 -12.89 -17.26 -2.77
N SER A 185 -12.47 -16.84 -1.57
CA SER A 185 -11.77 -15.56 -1.38
C SER A 185 -10.57 -15.44 -2.34
N ALA A 186 -10.48 -14.34 -3.09
CA ALA A 186 -9.35 -14.00 -3.96
C ALA A 186 -8.06 -13.90 -3.14
N GLY A 187 -6.89 -14.16 -3.76
CA GLY A 187 -5.57 -14.02 -3.12
C GLY A 187 -5.40 -12.71 -2.35
N GLU A 188 -4.55 -12.70 -1.33
CA GLU A 188 -4.22 -11.46 -0.63
C GLU A 188 -3.29 -10.66 -1.53
N HIS A 189 -3.73 -9.47 -1.95
CA HIS A 189 -2.91 -8.55 -2.74
C HIS A 189 -3.09 -7.16 -2.16
N ALA A 190 -2.58 -6.94 -0.94
CA ALA A 190 -2.84 -5.72 -0.20
C ALA A 190 -1.57 -4.88 -0.09
N GLY A 191 -1.71 -3.56 -0.12
CA GLY A 191 -0.59 -2.66 0.11
C GLY A 191 -1.05 -1.28 0.52
N TYR A 192 -0.16 -0.57 1.19
CA TYR A 192 -0.36 0.82 1.55
C TYR A 192 0.99 1.54 1.64
N ALA A 193 0.97 2.83 1.32
CA ALA A 193 2.10 3.72 1.43
C ALA A 193 1.66 5.01 2.13
N GLY A 194 2.54 5.60 2.92
CA GLY A 194 2.22 6.81 3.67
C GLY A 194 3.41 7.73 3.87
N LEU A 195 3.13 9.03 3.85
CA LEU A 195 4.09 10.10 4.07
C LEU A 195 3.85 10.72 5.44
N VAL A 196 4.89 10.77 6.26
CA VAL A 196 4.82 11.24 7.65
C VAL A 196 5.76 12.43 7.84
N ASP A 197 5.31 13.47 8.52
CA ASP A 197 6.15 14.61 8.95
C ASP A 197 7.17 14.13 9.99
N LEU A 198 8.46 14.27 9.72
CA LEU A 198 9.51 13.79 10.64
C LEU A 198 9.62 14.62 11.91
N ARG A 199 9.11 15.85 11.93
CA ARG A 199 9.17 16.76 13.09
C ARG A 199 7.97 16.55 14.01
N THR A 200 6.76 16.40 13.46
CA THR A 200 5.53 16.28 14.27
C THR A 200 5.07 14.82 14.44
N GLY A 201 5.42 13.94 13.51
CA GLY A 201 4.88 12.59 13.40
C GLY A 201 3.53 12.51 12.71
N ASP A 202 2.99 13.62 12.20
CA ASP A 202 1.70 13.62 11.52
C ASP A 202 1.74 12.79 10.24
N LEU A 203 0.75 11.92 10.06
CA LEU A 203 0.50 11.24 8.80
C LEU A 203 -0.12 12.26 7.85
N LEU A 204 0.66 12.66 6.85
CA LEU A 204 0.32 13.72 5.90
C LEU A 204 -0.44 13.17 4.70
N TRP A 205 -0.15 11.93 4.32
CA TRP A 205 -0.78 11.24 3.20
C TRP A 205 -0.75 9.73 3.43
N LEU A 206 -1.80 9.05 2.99
CA LEU A 206 -1.88 7.59 2.97
C LEU A 206 -2.65 7.14 1.73
N ASN A 207 -2.06 6.24 0.96
CA ASN A 207 -2.74 5.48 -0.08
C ASN A 207 -2.76 4.01 0.31
N ALA A 208 -3.91 3.34 0.09
CA ALA A 208 -4.09 1.94 0.41
C ALA A 208 -4.99 1.26 -0.62
N ASP A 209 -4.65 0.02 -0.95
CA ASP A 209 -5.44 -0.84 -1.81
C ASP A 209 -5.43 -2.27 -1.27
N ARG A 210 -6.61 -2.90 -1.26
CA ARG A 210 -6.80 -4.29 -0.80
C ARG A 210 -6.70 -5.31 -1.95
N ALA A 211 -6.52 -4.86 -3.18
CA ALA A 211 -6.40 -5.71 -4.35
C ALA A 211 -5.47 -5.10 -5.41
N MET A 212 -4.22 -4.88 -5.01
CA MET A 212 -3.15 -4.43 -5.88
C MET A 212 -2.82 -5.46 -6.95
N GLY A 213 -2.43 -4.96 -8.11
CA GLY A 213 -1.94 -5.76 -9.22
C GLY A 213 -0.44 -6.03 -9.13
N GLY A 214 0.03 -6.83 -10.09
CA GLY A 214 1.43 -7.18 -10.27
C GLY A 214 1.90 -8.34 -9.41
N ASP A 215 2.58 -9.30 -10.05
CA ASP A 215 3.31 -10.37 -9.37
C ASP A 215 4.63 -9.83 -8.83
N LEU A 216 4.81 -9.80 -7.51
CA LEU A 216 6.02 -9.22 -6.91
C LEU A 216 7.28 -10.02 -7.21
N ARG A 217 7.13 -11.28 -7.65
CA ARG A 217 8.22 -12.15 -8.04
C ARG A 217 8.80 -11.77 -9.40
N THR A 218 8.10 -10.95 -10.19
CA THR A 218 8.60 -10.42 -11.46
C THR A 218 8.94 -8.92 -11.37
N PRO A 219 9.92 -8.43 -12.15
CA PRO A 219 10.25 -7.00 -12.21
C PRO A 219 9.06 -6.13 -12.64
N GLU A 220 8.30 -6.56 -13.66
CA GLU A 220 7.18 -5.81 -14.22
C GLU A 220 6.00 -5.72 -13.23
N GLY A 221 5.77 -6.81 -12.48
CA GLY A 221 4.75 -6.86 -11.46
C GLY A 221 5.10 -5.98 -10.26
N ALA A 222 6.36 -6.01 -9.81
CA ALA A 222 6.86 -5.10 -8.77
C ALA A 222 6.77 -3.62 -9.20
N ALA A 223 7.13 -3.29 -10.44
CA ALA A 223 6.98 -1.94 -10.98
C ALA A 223 5.51 -1.49 -10.98
N THR A 224 4.59 -2.39 -11.33
CA THR A 224 3.14 -2.12 -11.27
C THR A 224 2.68 -1.88 -9.83
N ARG A 225 3.14 -2.71 -8.88
CA ARG A 225 2.85 -2.54 -7.46
C ARG A 225 3.33 -1.19 -6.93
N VAL A 226 4.57 -0.80 -7.22
CA VAL A 226 5.14 0.47 -6.76
C VAL A 226 4.36 1.65 -7.33
N ARG A 227 3.99 1.63 -8.62
CA ARG A 227 3.14 2.68 -9.20
C ARG A 227 1.79 2.80 -8.50
N GLN A 228 1.16 1.68 -8.17
CA GLN A 228 -0.11 1.68 -7.45
C GLN A 228 0.04 2.15 -6.00
N LEU A 229 1.11 1.78 -5.31
CA LEU A 229 1.42 2.26 -3.95
C LEU A 229 1.63 3.78 -3.91
N LEU A 230 2.32 4.32 -4.92
CA LEU A 230 2.64 5.75 -5.02
C LEU A 230 1.62 6.55 -5.84
N ALA A 231 0.49 5.94 -6.21
CA ALA A 231 -0.59 6.64 -6.90
C ALA A 231 -1.17 7.75 -5.99
N ASP A 232 -1.41 8.93 -6.58
CA ASP A 232 -1.81 10.15 -5.87
C ASP A 232 -0.80 10.66 -4.84
N PHE A 233 0.49 10.31 -4.98
CA PHE A 233 1.54 10.82 -4.09
C PHE A 233 1.66 12.36 -4.20
N PRO A 234 1.68 13.09 -3.06
CA PRO A 234 1.80 14.54 -3.08
C PRO A 234 3.20 14.95 -3.53
N GLY A 235 3.29 15.64 -4.67
CA GLY A 235 4.55 16.13 -5.22
C GLY A 235 5.10 15.34 -6.40
N SER A 236 4.36 14.34 -6.89
CA SER A 236 4.70 13.70 -8.16
C SER A 236 4.63 14.70 -9.31
N THR A 237 5.65 14.72 -10.16
CA THR A 237 5.57 15.46 -11.44
C THR A 237 4.58 14.72 -12.34
N PRO A 238 3.58 15.39 -12.95
CA PRO A 238 2.71 14.75 -13.93
C PRO A 238 3.56 14.12 -15.04
N ALA A 239 3.28 12.88 -15.43
CA ALA A 239 3.91 12.30 -16.62
C ALA A 239 3.66 13.24 -17.81
N PRO A 240 4.65 13.48 -18.69
CA PRO A 240 4.41 14.24 -19.91
C PRO A 240 3.27 13.55 -20.69
N ARG A 241 2.25 14.33 -21.04
CA ARG A 241 1.12 13.86 -21.88
C ARG A 241 1.60 13.53 -23.28
#